data_AF-A0A8U0SK49-F1
#
_entry.id   AF-A0A8U0SK49-F1
#
_cell.length_a   1.000
_cell.length_b   1.000
_cell.length_c   1.000
_cell.angle_alpha   90.00
_cell.angle_beta   90.00
_cell.angle_gamma   90.00
#
_symmetry.space_group_name_H-M   'P 1'
#
loop_
_entity.id
_entity.type
_entity.pdbx_description
1 polymer ?
#
loop_
_entity_poly.entity_id
_entity_poly.type
_entity_poly.pdbx_seq_one_letter_code
_entity_poly.pdbx_strand_id
1 'polypeptide(L)'
;MVSTFHKYSGKEGDKFKLNRSELKELLTQELPSFLGKKMDEAAFQKLMSNLDSNKDNEVDFQEYCVFLSCAAMMCNEFFEGFPDKQPRKK
;
A
#
# COMPACT_ATOMS: atom_id res chain seq x y z
N MET A 1 -7.83 3.20 7.17
CA MET A 1 -7.02 4.08 6.31
C MET A 1 -6.19 5.04 7.15
N VAL A 2 -6.74 6.15 7.67
CA VAL A 2 -5.99 7.10 8.51
C VAL A 2 -5.49 6.45 9.79
N SER A 3 -6.37 5.73 10.50
CA SER A 3 -5.99 4.99 11.72
C SER A 3 -4.95 3.91 11.45
N THR A 4 -5.07 3.19 10.33
CA THR A 4 -4.10 2.20 9.89
C THR A 4 -2.75 2.85 9.63
N PHE A 5 -2.69 3.96 8.88
CA PHE A 5 -1.44 4.68 8.62
C PHE A 5 -0.75 5.08 9.94
N HIS A 6 -1.46 5.76 10.83
CA HIS A 6 -0.89 6.22 12.11
C HIS A 6 -0.57 5.09 13.10
N LYS A 7 -1.18 3.92 12.97
CA LYS A 7 -0.81 2.71 13.72
C LYS A 7 0.62 2.27 13.40
N TYR A 8 1.10 2.50 12.17
CA TYR A 8 2.44 2.12 11.74
C TYR A 8 3.42 3.29 11.75
N SER A 9 3.07 4.48 11.25
CA SER A 9 3.98 5.65 11.21
C SER A 9 4.38 6.16 12.60
N GLY A 10 3.56 5.87 13.62
CA GLY A 10 3.82 6.30 14.98
C GLY A 10 4.84 5.45 15.74
N LYS A 11 5.45 4.43 15.12
CA LYS A 11 6.29 3.46 15.84
C LYS A 11 7.72 3.97 16.01
N GLU A 12 8.34 4.48 14.96
CA GLU A 12 9.74 4.93 14.96
C GLU A 12 9.94 6.12 14.01
N GLY A 13 10.68 7.14 14.44
CA GLY A 13 10.99 8.31 13.60
C GLY A 13 9.85 9.34 13.54
N ASP A 14 9.49 9.79 12.34
CA ASP A 14 8.43 10.79 12.11
C ASP A 14 7.04 10.15 12.21
N LYS A 15 6.25 10.57 13.20
CA LYS A 15 4.90 10.05 13.46
C LYS A 15 3.90 10.26 12.33
N PHE A 16 4.23 11.11 11.35
CA PHE A 16 3.38 11.45 10.22
C PHE A 16 3.86 10.84 8.90
N LYS A 17 4.94 10.03 8.91
CA LYS A 17 5.46 9.35 7.73
C LYS A 17 5.81 7.90 8.05
N LEU A 18 5.73 7.04 7.05
CA LEU A 18 6.13 5.64 7.17
C LEU A 18 7.58 5.50 6.73
N ASN A 19 8.45 5.11 7.63
CA ASN A 19 9.79 4.69 7.24
C ASN A 19 9.73 3.32 6.54
N ARG A 20 10.88 2.89 6.00
CA ARG A 20 11.02 1.62 5.26
C ARG A 20 10.50 0.39 6.05
N SER A 21 10.80 0.32 7.34
CA SER A 21 10.40 -0.80 8.20
C SER A 21 8.90 -0.80 8.46
N GLU A 22 8.36 0.38 8.78
CA GLU A 22 6.93 0.57 9.06
C GLU A 22 6.08 0.30 7.83
N LEU A 23 6.49 0.77 6.64
CA LEU A 23 5.81 0.45 5.38
C LEU A 23 5.81 -1.06 5.12
N LYS A 24 6.95 -1.72 5.32
CA LYS A 24 7.06 -3.17 5.12
C LYS A 24 6.11 -3.94 6.04
N GLU A 25 6.03 -3.53 7.30
CA GLU A 25 5.12 -4.13 8.26
C GLU A 25 3.65 -3.87 7.89
N LEU A 26 3.30 -2.62 7.54
CA LEU A 26 1.95 -2.24 7.11
C LEU A 26 1.51 -3.11 5.93
N LEU A 27 2.33 -3.20 4.88
CA LEU A 27 1.99 -3.98 3.69
C LEU A 27 1.84 -5.48 4.01
N THR A 28 2.68 -6.02 4.90
CA THR A 28 2.65 -7.44 5.25
C THR A 28 1.41 -7.80 6.08
N GLN A 29 1.00 -6.92 7.00
CA GLN A 29 -0.09 -7.17 7.94
C GLN A 29 -1.46 -6.79 7.38
N GLU A 30 -1.55 -5.62 6.73
CA GLU A 30 -2.83 -5.05 6.30
C GLU A 30 -3.14 -5.37 4.83
N LEU A 31 -2.11 -5.60 4.01
CA LEU A 31 -2.24 -5.85 2.56
C LEU A 31 -1.52 -7.13 2.08
N PRO A 32 -1.69 -8.29 2.75
CA PRO A 32 -0.96 -9.51 2.43
C PRO A 32 -1.21 -10.02 1.00
N SER A 33 -2.41 -9.80 0.46
CA SER A 33 -2.77 -10.18 -0.92
C SER A 33 -2.02 -9.36 -1.97
N PHE A 34 -1.56 -8.16 -1.62
CA PHE A 34 -0.86 -7.25 -2.53
C PHE A 34 0.62 -7.61 -2.68
N LEU A 35 1.20 -8.28 -1.68
CA LEU A 35 2.62 -8.62 -1.66
C LEU A 35 3.00 -9.89 -2.43
N GLY A 36 2.01 -10.66 -2.92
CA GLY A 36 2.26 -11.91 -3.63
C GLY A 36 3.06 -12.93 -2.81
N LYS A 37 3.40 -14.08 -3.42
CA LYS A 37 4.15 -15.15 -2.73
C LYS A 37 5.64 -14.84 -2.49
N LYS A 38 6.19 -13.79 -3.11
CA LYS A 38 7.59 -13.37 -3.00
C LYS A 38 7.70 -11.87 -3.25
N MET A 39 7.44 -11.07 -2.23
CA MET A 39 8.00 -9.72 -2.21
C MET A 39 9.48 -9.85 -1.84
N ASP A 40 10.35 -9.83 -2.85
CA ASP A 40 11.79 -9.74 -2.59
C ASP A 40 12.21 -8.31 -2.25
N GLU A 41 13.42 -8.14 -1.72
CA GLU A 41 13.91 -6.82 -1.31
C GLU A 41 14.01 -5.85 -2.48
N ALA A 42 14.27 -6.32 -3.70
CA ALA A 42 14.34 -5.46 -4.88
C ALA A 42 12.97 -4.91 -5.27
N ALA A 43 11.92 -5.75 -5.25
CA ALA A 43 10.54 -5.35 -5.48
C ALA A 43 10.05 -4.40 -4.38
N PHE A 44 10.39 -4.65 -3.11
CA PHE A 44 10.09 -3.75 -2.02
C PHE A 44 10.78 -2.38 -2.19
N GLN A 45 12.05 -2.36 -2.55
CA GLN A 45 12.77 -1.11 -2.80
C GLN A 45 12.18 -0.33 -3.97
N LYS A 46 11.80 -1.01 -5.04
CA LYS A 46 11.11 -0.38 -6.17
C LYS A 46 9.75 0.18 -5.77
N LEU A 47 9.00 -0.54 -4.95
CA LEU A 47 7.72 -0.05 -4.42
C LEU A 47 7.94 1.20 -3.57
N MET A 48 8.86 1.16 -2.60
CA MET A 48 9.22 2.30 -1.76
C MET A 48 9.55 3.52 -2.62
N SER A 49 10.45 3.35 -3.60
CA SER A 49 10.86 4.42 -4.51
C SER A 49 9.73 4.94 -5.42
N ASN A 50 8.68 4.15 -5.66
CA ASN A 50 7.52 4.60 -6.43
C ASN A 50 6.52 5.38 -5.55
N LEU A 51 6.52 5.12 -4.24
CA LEU A 51 5.66 5.82 -3.28
C LEU A 51 6.30 7.13 -2.83
N ASP A 52 7.59 7.08 -2.48
CA ASP A 52 8.43 8.20 -2.07
C ASP A 52 8.70 9.13 -3.27
N SER A 53 7.73 9.99 -3.54
CA SER A 53 7.73 10.94 -4.66
C SER A 53 8.61 12.15 -4.34
N ASN A 54 8.66 12.54 -3.06
CA ASN A 54 9.45 13.68 -2.59
C ASN A 54 10.94 13.31 -2.36
N LYS A 55 11.28 12.01 -2.37
CA LYS A 55 12.62 11.42 -2.22
C LYS A 55 13.26 11.65 -0.85
N ASP A 56 12.47 11.63 0.21
CA ASP A 56 12.94 11.75 1.59
C ASP A 56 13.24 10.40 2.26
N ASN A 57 13.01 9.28 1.56
CA ASN A 57 13.12 7.89 2.03
C ASN A 57 12.06 7.49 3.08
N GLU A 58 11.00 8.27 3.22
CA GLU A 58 9.81 7.97 3.98
C GLU A 58 8.58 8.07 3.06
N VAL A 59 7.42 7.62 3.54
CA VAL A 59 6.16 7.74 2.80
C VAL A 59 5.18 8.55 3.62
N ASP A 60 4.86 9.76 3.17
CA ASP A 60 3.88 10.60 3.84
C ASP A 60 2.44 10.14 3.59
N PHE A 61 1.49 10.77 4.28
CA PHE A 61 0.08 10.39 4.17
C PHE A 61 -0.49 10.62 2.76
N GLN A 62 0.00 11.63 2.03
CA GLN A 62 -0.45 11.90 0.67
C GLN A 62 0.02 10.79 -0.28
N GLU A 63 1.30 10.43 -0.20
CA GLU A 63 1.90 9.35 -0.98
C GLU A 63 1.23 8.00 -0.69
N TYR A 64 0.91 7.74 0.59
CA TYR A 64 0.10 6.59 0.99
C TYR A 64 -1.31 6.60 0.39
N CYS A 65 -1.97 7.76 0.32
CA CYS A 65 -3.29 7.88 -0.32
C CYS A 65 -3.24 7.64 -1.83
N VAL A 66 -2.18 8.10 -2.50
CA VAL A 66 -1.96 7.83 -3.93
C VAL A 66 -1.82 6.33 -4.17
N PHE A 67 -1.04 5.64 -3.34
CA PHE A 67 -0.93 4.18 -3.40
C PHE A 67 -2.28 3.47 -3.30
N LEU A 68 -3.09 3.81 -2.29
CA LEU A 68 -4.40 3.21 -2.10
C LEU A 68 -5.35 3.51 -3.25
N SER A 69 -5.26 4.70 -3.84
CA SER A 69 -6.04 5.08 -5.02
C SER A 69 -5.67 4.21 -6.22
N CYS A 70 -4.37 4.02 -6.47
CA CYS A 70 -3.88 3.11 -7.51
C CYS A 70 -4.31 1.66 -7.26
N ALA A 71 -4.23 1.18 -6.01
CA ALA A 71 -4.70 -0.14 -5.64
C ALA A 71 -6.19 -0.32 -5.90
N ALA A 72 -7.01 0.66 -5.51
CA ALA A 72 -8.45 0.64 -5.75
C ALA A 72 -8.78 0.63 -7.25
N MET A 73 -8.07 1.43 -8.06
CA MET A 73 -8.24 1.44 -9.53
C MET A 73 -7.90 0.07 -10.14
N MET A 74 -6.78 -0.55 -9.76
CA MET A 74 -6.44 -1.90 -10.23
C MET A 74 -7.48 -2.94 -9.83
N CYS A 75 -8.02 -2.87 -8.61
CA CYS A 75 -9.10 -3.74 -8.18
C CYS A 75 -10.39 -3.50 -8.97
N ASN A 76 -10.71 -2.24 -9.29
CA ASN A 76 -11.88 -1.88 -10.07
C ASN A 76 -11.77 -2.39 -11.51
N GLU A 77 -10.64 -2.17 -12.19
CA GLU A 77 -10.37 -2.68 -13.54
C GLU A 77 -10.47 -4.21 -13.59
N PHE A 78 -9.91 -4.90 -12.59
CA PHE A 78 -10.06 -6.35 -12.46
C PHE A 78 -11.53 -6.77 -12.34
N PHE A 79 -12.34 -6.00 -11.59
CA PHE A 79 -13.75 -6.28 -11.38
C PHE A 79 -14.62 -6.00 -12.60
N GLU A 80 -14.35 -4.92 -13.33
CA GLU A 80 -15.02 -4.57 -14.59
C GLU A 80 -14.77 -5.61 -15.69
N GLY A 81 -13.63 -6.32 -15.62
CA GLY A 81 -13.34 -7.44 -16.51
C GLY A 81 -14.24 -8.67 -16.31
N PHE A 82 -15.05 -8.74 -15.24
CA PHE A 82 -15.98 -9.84 -15.03
C PHE A 82 -17.33 -9.61 -15.73
N PRO A 83 -17.90 -10.64 -16.37
CA PRO A 83 -19.23 -10.54 -16.95
C PRO A 83 -20.27 -10.29 -15.85
N ASP A 84 -21.18 -9.34 -16.11
CA ASP A 84 -22.17 -8.79 -15.17
C ASP A 84 -23.10 -9.86 -14.51
N LYS A 85 -23.11 -11.07 -15.07
CA LYS A 85 -23.91 -12.23 -14.63
C LYS A 85 -23.22 -13.10 -13.58
N GLN A 86 -21.98 -12.80 -13.15
CA GLN A 86 -21.39 -13.54 -12.04
C GLN A 86 -22.18 -13.27 -10.75
N PRO A 87 -22.70 -14.31 -10.07
CA PRO A 87 -23.46 -14.13 -8.84
C PRO A 87 -22.56 -13.56 -7.75
N ARG A 88 -22.80 -12.30 -7.40
CA ARG A 88 -22.16 -11.63 -6.26
C ARG A 88 -22.96 -11.94 -5.01
N LYS A 89 -22.30 -12.45 -3.95
CA LYS A 89 -22.95 -12.60 -2.64
C LYS A 89 -23.33 -11.20 -2.15
N LYS A 90 -24.61 -10.98 -1.91
CA LYS A 90 -25.12 -9.78 -1.24
C LYS A 90 -24.76 -9.80 0.24
#